data_AF-A0A0W8F4I7-F1
#
_entry.id   AF-A0A0W8F4I7-F1
#
_cell.length_a   1.000
_cell.length_b   1.000
_cell.length_c   1.000
_cell.angle_alpha   90.00
_cell.angle_beta   90.00
_cell.angle_gamma   90.00
#
_symmetry.space_group_name_H-M   'P 1'
#
loop_
_entity.id
_entity.type
_entity.pdbx_description
1 polymer ?
#
loop_
_entity_poly.entity_id
_entity_poly.type
_entity_poly.pdbx_seq_one_letter_code
_entity_poly.pdbx_strand_id
1 'polypeptide(L)'
;MSRIPPGIWDHLEANRPKGENLTAKVAFPDLTPRLFFALDAEKIHHILVLLDPEDPDYFDRQSRGIFIRTHELTVHGQAPARYLDLICREGSGHAGFDLIGTEIATELTKGIMPPVDIVRQVMARWRRFWGQTPQDLLTRNEVIGLIAEIRFLSGWLFTIFGAAESVRRWRGPFGSRHDFEWKGSSVEVKATTSTRGRIFHINGIDQLDNPENGDLFFFGVRLRALPT
;
A
#
# COMPACT_ATOMS: atom_id res chain seq x y z
N MET A 1 -2.95 -6.88 -26.49
CA MET A 1 -3.46 -6.44 -25.18
C MET A 1 -4.92 -6.12 -25.35
N SER A 2 -5.78 -6.88 -24.68
CA SER A 2 -7.19 -6.53 -24.55
C SER A 2 -7.28 -5.21 -23.79
N ARG A 3 -8.10 -4.27 -24.24
CA ARG A 3 -8.30 -2.99 -23.57
C ARG A 3 -9.66 -3.01 -22.89
N ILE A 4 -9.76 -2.34 -21.74
CA ILE A 4 -11.04 -2.13 -21.08
C ILE A 4 -12.02 -1.48 -22.06
N PRO A 5 -13.28 -1.96 -22.15
CA PRO A 5 -14.29 -1.30 -22.97
C PRO A 5 -14.42 0.19 -22.60
N PRO A 6 -14.31 1.12 -23.57
CA PRO A 6 -14.43 2.55 -23.30
C PRO A 6 -15.75 2.88 -22.59
N GLY A 7 -15.69 3.74 -21.57
CA GLY A 7 -16.88 4.23 -20.86
C GLY A 7 -17.56 3.21 -19.94
N ILE A 8 -16.92 2.07 -19.63
CA ILE A 8 -17.50 1.09 -18.69
C ILE A 8 -17.73 1.70 -17.30
N TRP A 9 -16.77 2.49 -16.81
CA TRP A 9 -16.87 3.16 -15.52
C TRP A 9 -17.90 4.29 -15.54
N ASP A 10 -17.96 5.08 -16.62
CA ASP A 10 -19.00 6.11 -16.80
C ASP A 10 -20.41 5.52 -16.77
N HIS A 11 -20.58 4.35 -17.39
CA HIS A 11 -21.85 3.63 -17.37
C HIS A 11 -22.22 3.11 -15.98
N LEU A 12 -21.25 2.60 -15.22
CA LEU A 12 -21.47 2.16 -13.84
C LEU A 12 -21.79 3.34 -12.92
N GLU A 13 -21.13 4.48 -13.12
CA GLU A 13 -21.40 5.71 -12.36
C GLU A 13 -22.79 6.28 -12.67
N ALA A 14 -23.24 6.24 -13.92
CA ALA A 14 -24.59 6.64 -14.32
C ALA A 14 -25.70 5.77 -13.71
N ASN A 15 -25.40 4.50 -13.39
CA ASN A 15 -26.35 3.52 -12.86
C ASN A 15 -26.00 3.11 -11.41
N ARG A 16 -25.45 4.03 -10.63
CA ARG A 16 -24.95 3.76 -9.28
C ARG A 16 -26.02 3.12 -8.38
N PRO A 17 -25.66 2.08 -7.61
CA PRO A 17 -26.61 1.42 -6.73
C PRO A 17 -26.93 2.30 -5.50
N LYS A 18 -28.06 2.02 -4.85
CA LYS A 18 -28.42 2.56 -3.53
C LYS A 18 -28.27 1.48 -2.47
N GLY A 19 -27.82 1.85 -1.27
CA GLY A 19 -27.63 0.91 -0.16
C GLY A 19 -26.42 -0.01 -0.36
N GLU A 20 -26.52 -1.26 0.08
CA GLU A 20 -25.43 -2.25 0.04
C GLU A 20 -25.27 -2.97 -1.32
N ASN A 21 -26.03 -2.55 -2.33
CA ASN A 21 -26.01 -3.19 -3.64
C ASN A 21 -24.79 -2.78 -4.47
N LEU A 22 -24.41 -3.64 -5.42
CA LEU A 22 -23.40 -3.37 -6.43
C LEU A 22 -24.06 -3.22 -7.81
N THR A 23 -23.64 -2.22 -8.58
CA THR A 23 -23.90 -2.18 -10.01
C THR A 23 -22.68 -2.79 -10.69
N ALA A 24 -22.86 -3.86 -11.46
CA ALA A 24 -21.76 -4.52 -12.17
C ALA A 24 -22.07 -4.74 -13.65
N LYS A 25 -21.01 -4.88 -14.43
CA LYS A 25 -21.06 -5.21 -15.85
C LYS A 25 -19.93 -6.17 -16.20
N VAL A 26 -20.19 -7.12 -17.11
CA VAL A 26 -19.14 -8.01 -17.63
C VAL A 26 -18.02 -7.15 -18.20
N ALA A 27 -16.81 -7.31 -17.65
CA ALA A 27 -15.67 -6.44 -17.92
C ALA A 27 -15.13 -6.64 -19.34
N PHE A 28 -15.08 -7.89 -19.80
CA PHE A 28 -14.60 -8.26 -21.14
C PHE A 28 -15.50 -9.34 -21.76
N PRO A 29 -16.69 -8.96 -22.28
CA PRO A 29 -17.67 -9.93 -22.79
C PRO A 29 -17.12 -10.86 -23.87
N ASP A 30 -16.21 -10.36 -24.70
CA ASP A 30 -15.58 -11.13 -25.79
C ASP A 30 -14.48 -12.10 -25.31
N LEU A 31 -14.04 -11.96 -24.05
CA LEU A 31 -13.00 -12.80 -23.46
C LEU A 31 -13.59 -13.81 -22.49
N THR A 32 -14.36 -13.34 -21.52
CA THR A 32 -14.90 -14.20 -20.46
C THR A 32 -16.17 -13.62 -19.84
N PRO A 33 -17.21 -14.44 -19.63
CA PRO A 33 -18.38 -14.05 -18.86
C PRO A 33 -18.13 -14.07 -17.35
N ARG A 34 -16.96 -14.55 -16.89
CA ARG A 34 -16.67 -14.75 -15.46
C ARG A 34 -16.12 -13.51 -14.76
N LEU A 35 -15.80 -12.43 -15.49
CA LEU A 35 -15.20 -11.22 -14.91
C LEU A 35 -16.13 -10.02 -15.04
N PHE A 36 -16.37 -9.32 -13.94
CA PHE A 36 -17.19 -8.13 -13.89
C PHE A 36 -16.40 -6.97 -13.28
N PHE A 37 -16.66 -5.76 -13.79
CA PHE A 37 -16.35 -4.53 -13.06
C PHE A 37 -17.62 -4.06 -12.36
N ALA A 38 -17.50 -3.69 -11.10
CA ALA A 38 -18.61 -3.19 -10.30
C ALA A 38 -18.25 -1.93 -9.54
N LEU A 39 -19.28 -1.17 -9.21
CA LEU A 39 -19.20 0.05 -8.42
C LEU A 39 -20.25 -0.01 -7.31
N ASP A 40 -19.87 0.39 -6.10
CA ASP A 40 -20.78 0.46 -4.96
C ASP A 40 -21.35 1.87 -4.70
N ALA A 41 -22.16 1.99 -3.65
CA ALA A 41 -22.75 3.25 -3.20
C ALA A 41 -21.74 4.23 -2.58
N GLU A 42 -20.46 3.87 -2.46
CA GLU A 42 -19.33 4.70 -1.98
C GLU A 42 -18.35 5.09 -3.10
N LYS A 43 -18.61 4.65 -4.35
CA LYS A 43 -17.73 4.79 -5.53
C LYS A 43 -16.46 3.93 -5.45
N ILE A 44 -16.47 2.89 -4.64
CA ILE A 44 -15.37 1.93 -4.58
C ILE A 44 -15.46 1.03 -5.81
N HIS A 45 -14.31 0.81 -6.45
CA HIS A 45 -14.21 -0.03 -7.63
C HIS A 45 -14.01 -1.48 -7.20
N HIS A 46 -14.75 -2.37 -7.85
CA HIS A 46 -14.69 -3.81 -7.62
C HIS A 46 -14.36 -4.55 -8.93
N ILE A 47 -13.54 -5.59 -8.81
CA ILE A 47 -13.40 -6.64 -9.83
C ILE A 47 -13.98 -7.90 -9.23
N LEU A 48 -15.06 -8.39 -9.81
CA LEU A 48 -15.72 -9.60 -9.36
C LEU A 48 -15.38 -10.74 -10.30
N VAL A 49 -14.79 -11.81 -9.77
CA VAL A 49 -14.55 -13.05 -10.51
C VAL A 49 -15.56 -14.10 -10.06
N LEU A 50 -16.39 -14.61 -10.98
CA LEU A 50 -17.38 -15.64 -10.70
C LEU A 50 -16.68 -16.96 -10.38
N LEU A 51 -16.99 -17.54 -9.21
CA LEU A 51 -16.44 -18.79 -8.71
C LEU A 51 -17.39 -19.97 -8.96
N ASP A 52 -16.82 -21.14 -9.20
CA ASP A 52 -17.55 -22.41 -9.19
C ASP A 52 -17.73 -22.89 -7.73
N PRO A 53 -18.70 -23.77 -7.44
CA PRO A 53 -18.95 -24.25 -6.07
C PRO A 53 -17.74 -24.88 -5.40
N GLU A 54 -16.88 -25.55 -6.18
CA GLU A 54 -15.67 -26.23 -5.69
C GLU A 54 -14.48 -25.28 -5.48
N ASP A 55 -14.56 -24.03 -5.97
CA ASP A 55 -13.47 -23.07 -5.78
C ASP A 55 -13.35 -22.69 -4.29
N PRO A 56 -12.12 -22.68 -3.74
CA PRO A 56 -11.90 -22.38 -2.34
C PRO A 56 -12.14 -20.90 -2.04
N ASP A 57 -12.45 -20.59 -0.78
CA ASP A 57 -12.44 -19.21 -0.32
C ASP A 57 -11.01 -18.65 -0.34
N TYR A 58 -10.88 -17.39 -0.72
CA TYR A 58 -9.62 -16.68 -0.73
C TYR A 58 -9.76 -15.31 -0.08
N PHE A 59 -8.74 -14.94 0.69
CA PHE A 59 -8.65 -13.66 1.37
C PHE A 59 -7.24 -13.11 1.26
N ASP A 60 -7.13 -11.84 0.92
CA ASP A 60 -5.86 -11.16 0.74
C ASP A 60 -5.97 -9.69 1.13
N ARG A 61 -5.06 -9.24 1.98
CA ARG A 61 -4.90 -7.82 2.38
C ARG A 61 -3.44 -7.39 2.33
N GLN A 62 -2.61 -8.10 1.56
CA GLN A 62 -1.18 -7.84 1.49
C GLN A 62 -0.83 -6.65 0.59
N SER A 63 -1.78 -6.15 -0.21
CA SER A 63 -1.60 -4.99 -1.09
C SER A 63 -2.28 -3.76 -0.49
N ARG A 64 -1.60 -2.60 -0.48
CA ARG A 64 -2.23 -1.34 -0.03
C ARG A 64 -3.40 -0.99 -0.93
N GLY A 65 -4.50 -0.54 -0.33
CA GLY A 65 -5.68 -0.05 -1.06
C GLY A 65 -6.48 -1.14 -1.78
N ILE A 66 -5.97 -2.38 -1.86
CA ILE A 66 -6.64 -3.52 -2.50
C ILE A 66 -6.92 -4.61 -1.47
N PHE A 67 -8.19 -4.95 -1.34
CA PHE A 67 -8.65 -6.04 -0.47
C PHE A 67 -9.31 -7.12 -1.33
N ILE A 68 -9.06 -8.38 -1.02
CA ILE A 68 -9.66 -9.51 -1.73
C ILE A 68 -10.38 -10.39 -0.72
N ARG A 69 -11.61 -10.79 -1.05
CA ARG A 69 -12.39 -11.73 -0.26
C ARG A 69 -13.31 -12.56 -1.15
N THR A 70 -13.60 -13.78 -0.75
CA THR A 70 -14.73 -14.54 -1.29
C THR A 70 -15.99 -14.22 -0.49
N HIS A 71 -17.09 -13.96 -1.19
CA HIS A 71 -18.42 -13.87 -0.59
C HIS A 71 -19.52 -14.04 -1.64
N GLU A 72 -20.74 -14.30 -1.17
CA GLU A 72 -21.93 -14.31 -2.02
C GLU A 72 -22.40 -12.89 -2.30
N LEU A 73 -22.71 -12.62 -3.57
CA LEU A 73 -23.23 -11.33 -4.01
C LEU A 73 -24.44 -11.53 -4.91
N THR A 74 -25.34 -10.56 -4.86
CA THR A 74 -26.38 -10.38 -5.88
C THR A 74 -25.94 -9.25 -6.81
N VAL A 75 -25.52 -9.61 -8.01
CA VAL A 75 -25.20 -8.66 -9.07
C VAL A 75 -26.46 -8.39 -9.89
N HIS A 76 -26.77 -7.12 -10.15
CA HIS A 76 -27.97 -6.74 -10.91
C HIS A 76 -28.02 -7.44 -12.28
N GLY A 77 -29.07 -8.24 -12.51
CA GLY A 77 -29.25 -9.03 -13.74
C GLY A 77 -28.55 -10.38 -13.76
N GLN A 78 -28.03 -10.86 -12.63
CA GLN A 78 -27.48 -12.21 -12.45
C GLN A 78 -28.14 -12.91 -11.26
N ALA A 79 -28.13 -14.24 -11.24
CA ALA A 79 -28.51 -15.00 -10.05
C ALA A 79 -27.49 -14.77 -8.91
N PRO A 80 -27.89 -14.88 -7.63
CA PRO A 80 -26.93 -14.89 -6.53
C PRO A 80 -25.85 -15.94 -6.76
N ALA A 81 -24.58 -15.54 -6.60
CA ALA A 81 -23.44 -16.41 -6.83
C ALA A 81 -22.27 -16.06 -5.92
N ARG A 82 -21.30 -16.97 -5.83
CA ARG A 82 -20.03 -16.74 -5.14
C ARG A 82 -19.08 -15.98 -6.05
N TYR A 83 -18.53 -14.89 -5.54
CA TYR A 83 -17.54 -14.10 -6.23
C TYR A 83 -16.27 -13.99 -5.39
N LEU A 84 -15.14 -13.97 -6.09
CA LEU A 84 -13.92 -13.41 -5.57
C LEU A 84 -13.94 -11.90 -5.86
N ASP A 85 -14.16 -11.12 -4.81
CA ASP A 85 -14.29 -9.66 -4.84
C ASP A 85 -12.94 -9.01 -4.54
N LEU A 86 -12.30 -8.44 -5.57
CA LEU A 86 -11.16 -7.55 -5.41
C LEU A 86 -11.71 -6.13 -5.30
N ILE A 87 -11.28 -5.37 -4.29
CA ILE A 87 -11.85 -4.09 -3.90
C ILE A 87 -10.73 -3.04 -3.91
N CYS A 88 -10.85 -1.99 -4.72
CA CYS A 88 -9.91 -0.87 -4.75
C CYS A 88 -10.53 0.37 -4.08
N ARG A 89 -10.00 0.74 -2.90
CA ARG A 89 -10.52 1.87 -2.09
C ARG A 89 -9.83 3.20 -2.34
N GLU A 90 -8.70 3.18 -3.04
CA GLU A 90 -7.87 4.38 -3.27
C GLU A 90 -7.99 4.79 -4.74
N GLY A 91 -8.54 5.98 -4.99
CA GLY A 91 -8.75 6.48 -6.36
C GLY A 91 -7.49 6.54 -7.22
N SER A 92 -6.33 6.79 -6.60
CA SER A 92 -5.02 6.75 -7.26
C SER A 92 -4.64 5.36 -7.81
N GLY A 93 -5.27 4.29 -7.29
CA GLY A 93 -5.03 2.91 -7.71
C GLY A 93 -5.86 2.45 -8.91
N HIS A 94 -6.86 3.22 -9.36
CA HIS A 94 -7.82 2.77 -10.37
C HIS A 94 -7.17 2.35 -11.70
N ALA A 95 -6.18 3.11 -12.19
CA ALA A 95 -5.49 2.77 -13.43
C ALA A 95 -4.68 1.45 -13.33
N GLY A 96 -4.09 1.17 -12.17
CA GLY A 96 -3.41 -0.11 -11.93
C GLY A 96 -4.40 -1.25 -11.75
N PHE A 97 -5.52 -0.97 -11.09
CA PHE A 97 -6.61 -1.91 -10.89
C PHE A 97 -7.25 -2.38 -12.21
N ASP A 98 -7.43 -1.46 -13.14
CA ASP A 98 -7.85 -1.70 -14.53
C ASP A 98 -6.92 -2.67 -15.27
N LEU A 99 -5.60 -2.50 -15.11
CA LEU A 99 -4.60 -3.38 -15.71
C LEU A 99 -4.63 -4.79 -15.08
N ILE A 100 -4.85 -4.89 -13.76
CA ILE A 100 -5.06 -6.17 -13.07
C ILE A 100 -6.28 -6.89 -13.63
N GLY A 101 -7.40 -6.19 -13.79
CA GLY A 101 -8.62 -6.78 -14.37
C GLY A 101 -8.38 -7.32 -15.78
N THR A 102 -7.63 -6.58 -16.60
CA THR A 102 -7.25 -7.00 -17.95
C THR A 102 -6.40 -8.28 -17.95
N GLU A 103 -5.44 -8.39 -17.04
CA GLU A 103 -4.57 -9.56 -16.91
C GLU A 103 -5.35 -10.78 -16.40
N ILE A 104 -6.20 -10.60 -15.38
CA ILE A 104 -7.09 -11.66 -14.88
C ILE A 104 -8.00 -12.17 -16.00
N ALA A 105 -8.64 -11.29 -16.77
CA ALA A 105 -9.49 -11.68 -17.90
C ALA A 105 -8.72 -12.54 -18.92
N THR A 106 -7.49 -12.14 -19.23
CA THR A 106 -6.63 -12.83 -20.19
C THR A 106 -6.18 -14.20 -19.68
N GLU A 107 -5.94 -14.37 -18.38
CA GLU A 107 -5.60 -15.68 -17.81
C GLU A 107 -6.84 -16.59 -17.70
N LEU A 108 -8.02 -16.03 -17.39
CA LEU A 108 -9.27 -16.79 -17.33
C LEU A 108 -9.63 -17.43 -18.68
N THR A 109 -9.35 -16.77 -19.81
CA THR A 109 -9.65 -17.32 -21.15
C THR A 109 -8.83 -18.57 -21.48
N LYS A 110 -7.67 -18.76 -20.85
CA LYS A 110 -6.83 -19.93 -21.09
C LYS A 110 -7.45 -21.20 -20.50
N GLY A 111 -8.27 -21.06 -19.45
CA GLY A 111 -8.96 -22.19 -18.80
C GLY A 111 -8.01 -23.22 -18.15
N ILE A 112 -6.76 -22.84 -17.86
CA ILE A 112 -5.74 -23.76 -17.34
C ILE A 112 -5.75 -23.84 -15.81
N MET A 113 -6.03 -22.71 -15.14
CA MET A 113 -5.94 -22.58 -13.68
C MET A 113 -7.29 -22.16 -13.09
N PRO A 114 -7.60 -22.58 -11.85
CA PRO A 114 -8.76 -22.07 -11.13
C PRO A 114 -8.71 -20.54 -10.96
N PRO A 115 -9.87 -19.85 -10.89
CA PRO A 115 -9.94 -18.40 -10.75
C PRO A 115 -9.16 -17.85 -9.56
N VAL A 116 -9.19 -18.55 -8.42
CA VAL A 116 -8.47 -18.16 -7.20
C VAL A 116 -6.96 -18.16 -7.42
N ASP A 117 -6.43 -19.17 -8.11
CA ASP A 117 -5.00 -19.28 -8.38
C ASP A 117 -4.53 -18.24 -9.40
N ILE A 118 -5.37 -17.93 -10.39
CA ILE A 118 -5.14 -16.83 -11.34
C ILE A 118 -4.99 -15.51 -10.57
N VAL A 119 -5.99 -15.17 -9.73
CA VAL A 119 -5.96 -13.92 -8.96
C VAL A 119 -4.74 -13.89 -8.03
N ARG A 120 -4.45 -14.99 -7.32
CA ARG A 120 -3.28 -15.10 -6.46
C ARG A 120 -1.98 -14.84 -7.21
N GLN A 121 -1.82 -15.41 -8.42
CA GLN A 121 -0.61 -15.27 -9.22
C GLN A 121 -0.46 -13.86 -9.80
N VAL A 122 -1.54 -13.29 -10.34
CA VAL A 122 -1.56 -11.91 -10.85
C VAL A 122 -1.22 -10.95 -9.71
N MET A 123 -1.90 -11.07 -8.57
CA MET A 123 -1.63 -10.21 -7.41
C MET A 123 -0.21 -10.38 -6.87
N ALA A 124 0.34 -11.60 -6.82
CA ALA A 124 1.73 -11.81 -6.43
C ALA A 124 2.71 -11.11 -7.38
N ARG A 125 2.43 -11.12 -8.69
CA ARG A 125 3.24 -10.44 -9.71
C ARG A 125 3.15 -8.92 -9.54
N TRP A 126 1.95 -8.37 -9.45
CA TRP A 126 1.71 -6.95 -9.21
C TRP A 126 2.32 -6.48 -7.88
N ARG A 127 2.25 -7.30 -6.82
CA ARG A 127 2.98 -7.03 -5.57
C ARG A 127 4.49 -7.01 -5.71
N ARG A 128 5.09 -7.78 -6.62
CA ARG A 128 6.54 -7.68 -6.87
C ARG A 128 6.89 -6.40 -7.60
N PHE A 129 6.03 -5.95 -8.53
CA PHE A 129 6.19 -4.67 -9.22
C PHE A 129 5.96 -3.48 -8.27
N TRP A 130 4.88 -3.52 -7.48
CA TRP A 130 4.58 -2.51 -6.45
C TRP A 130 5.42 -2.61 -5.20
N GLY A 131 6.02 -3.76 -4.90
CA GLY A 131 6.96 -3.93 -3.79
C GLY A 131 8.29 -3.23 -4.02
N GLN A 132 8.49 -2.66 -5.20
CA GLN A 132 9.53 -1.65 -5.49
C GLN A 132 9.04 -0.21 -5.25
N THR A 133 7.75 -0.04 -4.90
CA THR A 133 7.11 1.20 -4.44
C THR A 133 6.95 1.12 -2.90
N PRO A 134 7.20 2.19 -2.12
CA PRO A 134 7.39 2.06 -0.67
C PRO A 134 6.20 1.42 0.07
N GLN A 135 6.53 0.55 1.02
CA GLN A 135 5.59 -0.05 1.97
C GLN A 135 5.01 1.07 2.86
N ASP A 136 3.74 1.41 2.71
CA ASP A 136 3.13 2.55 3.43
C ASP A 136 2.84 2.33 4.92
N LEU A 137 3.30 1.22 5.48
CA LEU A 137 3.35 1.02 6.92
C LEU A 137 4.81 0.87 7.31
N LEU A 138 5.27 1.81 8.15
CA LEU A 138 6.58 1.74 8.77
C LEU A 138 6.70 0.40 9.50
N THR A 139 7.75 -0.35 9.16
CA THR A 139 8.20 -1.50 9.92
C THR A 139 8.46 -1.10 11.37
N ARG A 140 8.52 -2.09 12.27
CA ARG A 140 8.84 -1.83 13.68
C ARG A 140 10.13 -1.01 13.85
N ASN A 141 11.15 -1.28 13.04
CA ASN A 141 12.42 -0.55 13.09
C ASN A 141 12.29 0.89 12.60
N GLU A 142 11.52 1.11 11.54
CA GLU A 142 11.24 2.46 11.03
C GLU A 142 10.38 3.27 12.03
N VAL A 143 9.41 2.65 12.71
CA VAL A 143 8.66 3.30 13.80
C VAL A 143 9.61 3.68 14.96
N ILE A 144 10.52 2.79 15.33
CA ILE A 144 11.52 3.05 16.37
C ILE A 144 12.44 4.22 15.99
N GLY A 145 12.88 4.28 14.73
CA GLY A 145 13.66 5.39 14.18
C GLY A 145 12.88 6.70 14.21
N LEU A 146 11.66 6.70 13.65
CA LEU A 146 10.77 7.85 13.63
C LEU A 146 10.48 8.40 15.03
N ILE A 147 10.26 7.54 16.02
CA ILE A 147 10.08 7.96 17.42
C ILE A 147 11.33 8.72 17.90
N ALA A 148 12.54 8.25 17.60
CA ALA A 148 13.77 8.92 18.02
C ALA A 148 13.93 10.29 17.33
N GLU A 149 13.66 10.36 16.03
CA GLU A 149 13.69 11.60 15.25
C GLU A 149 12.70 12.63 15.81
N ILE A 150 11.46 12.23 16.07
CA ILE A 150 10.43 13.08 16.68
C ILE A 150 10.87 13.54 18.08
N ARG A 151 11.48 12.67 18.89
CA ARG A 151 11.96 13.03 20.23
C ARG A 151 13.09 14.05 20.18
N PHE A 152 14.01 13.94 19.22
CA PHE A 152 15.05 14.95 19.00
C PHE A 152 14.42 16.28 18.55
N LEU A 153 13.56 16.20 17.54
CA LEU A 153 12.87 17.33 16.93
C LEU A 153 12.05 18.12 17.96
N SER A 154 11.25 17.45 18.78
CA SER A 154 10.42 18.10 19.81
C SER A 154 11.20 18.51 21.05
N GLY A 155 12.24 17.77 21.42
CA GLY A 155 13.02 18.02 22.64
C GLY A 155 14.07 19.11 22.49
N TRP A 156 14.57 19.33 21.28
CA TRP A 156 15.69 20.23 21.01
C TRP A 156 15.35 21.25 19.93
N LEU A 157 15.08 20.79 18.71
CA LEU A 157 15.00 21.70 17.55
C LEU A 157 13.83 22.68 17.65
N PHE A 158 12.68 22.24 18.17
CA PHE A 158 11.53 23.13 18.36
C PHE A 158 11.85 24.34 19.24
N THR A 159 12.66 24.15 20.27
CA THR A 159 13.08 25.23 21.18
C THR A 159 14.11 26.16 20.53
N ILE A 160 14.98 25.61 19.66
CA ILE A 160 16.08 26.38 19.05
C ILE A 160 15.60 27.18 17.83
N PHE A 161 14.74 26.59 17.00
CA PHE A 161 14.37 27.14 15.69
C PHE A 161 12.87 27.39 15.51
N GLY A 162 12.02 26.88 16.39
CA GLY A 162 10.57 26.87 16.21
C GLY A 162 10.08 25.78 15.26
N ALA A 163 8.84 25.33 15.45
CA ALA A 163 8.33 24.09 14.84
C ALA A 163 8.49 24.01 13.32
N ALA A 164 8.07 25.05 12.58
CA ALA A 164 8.11 25.04 11.12
C ALA A 164 9.54 24.95 10.57
N GLU A 165 10.48 25.63 11.22
CA GLU A 165 11.88 25.72 10.78
C GLU A 165 12.67 24.45 11.18
N SER A 166 12.30 23.81 12.29
CA SER A 166 12.80 22.49 12.68
C SER A 166 12.37 21.40 11.69
N VAL A 167 11.11 21.40 11.25
CA VAL A 167 10.63 20.43 10.25
C VAL A 167 11.37 20.59 8.92
N ARG A 168 11.67 21.82 8.50
CA ARG A 168 12.48 22.07 7.29
C ARG A 168 13.91 21.54 7.36
N ARG A 169 14.45 21.34 8.56
CA ARG A 169 15.80 20.76 8.80
C ARG A 169 15.78 19.24 8.88
N TRP A 170 14.60 18.63 8.94
CA TRP A 170 14.46 17.19 9.03
C TRP A 170 14.59 16.57 7.63
N ARG A 171 15.68 15.87 7.42
CA ARG A 171 16.09 15.27 6.15
C ARG A 171 15.96 13.75 6.10
N GLY A 172 15.88 13.10 7.27
CA GLY A 172 15.68 11.65 7.43
C GLY A 172 14.59 11.03 6.53
N PRO A 173 13.37 11.60 6.46
CA PRO A 173 12.29 11.07 5.60
C PRO A 173 12.59 11.08 4.10
N PHE A 174 13.61 11.83 3.67
CA PHE A 174 14.02 11.94 2.27
C PHE A 174 15.26 11.10 1.96
N GLY A 175 15.71 10.24 2.89
CA GLY A 175 16.87 9.35 2.68
C GLY A 175 18.20 10.10 2.58
N SER A 176 18.30 11.27 3.21
CA SER A 176 19.57 12.01 3.28
C SER A 176 20.59 11.28 4.16
N ARG A 177 21.87 11.67 4.04
CA ARG A 177 22.98 11.06 4.77
C ARG A 177 22.81 11.14 6.28
N HIS A 178 22.34 12.29 6.77
CA HIS A 178 22.04 12.55 8.17
C HIS A 178 20.56 12.92 8.35
N ASP A 179 20.00 12.65 9.55
CA ASP A 179 18.59 12.89 9.82
C ASP A 179 18.23 14.38 9.89
N PHE A 180 19.13 15.23 10.40
CA PHE A 180 18.92 16.67 10.47
C PHE A 180 20.13 17.45 9.95
N GLU A 181 19.85 18.49 9.18
CA GLU A 181 20.90 19.28 8.53
C GLU A 181 20.56 20.77 8.52
N TRP A 182 21.55 21.60 8.87
CA TRP A 182 21.51 23.04 8.69
C TRP A 182 22.93 23.58 8.48
N LYS A 183 23.04 24.89 8.23
CA LYS A 183 24.34 25.53 8.00
C LYS A 183 25.27 25.30 9.19
N GLY A 184 26.38 24.60 8.95
CA GLY A 184 27.42 24.35 9.94
C GLY A 184 27.24 23.12 10.81
N SER A 185 26.15 22.36 10.68
CA SER A 185 25.94 21.17 11.52
C SER A 185 25.00 20.15 10.88
N SER A 186 25.28 18.88 11.18
CA SER A 186 24.38 17.76 10.93
C SER A 186 24.15 16.95 12.21
N VAL A 187 23.03 16.25 12.29
CA VAL A 187 22.74 15.34 13.41
C VAL A 187 22.29 14.00 12.85
N GLU A 188 22.98 12.94 13.28
CA GLU A 188 22.55 11.56 13.10
C GLU A 188 21.78 11.10 14.34
N VAL A 189 20.56 10.60 14.15
CA VAL A 189 19.67 10.14 15.20
C VAL A 189 19.59 8.62 15.18
N LYS A 190 19.93 7.97 16.29
CA LYS A 190 19.80 6.52 16.43
C LYS A 190 18.97 6.13 17.63
N ALA A 191 18.19 5.08 17.43
CA ALA A 191 17.42 4.44 18.47
C ALA A 191 17.97 3.05 18.77
N THR A 192 17.80 2.58 20.00
CA THR A 192 18.06 1.19 20.37
C THR A 192 17.01 0.67 21.34
N THR A 193 16.52 -0.54 21.10
CA THR A 193 15.67 -1.28 22.05
C THR A 193 16.46 -2.34 22.83
N SER A 194 17.78 -2.36 22.67
CA SER A 194 18.65 -3.36 23.29
C SER A 194 18.50 -3.35 24.82
N THR A 195 18.33 -4.52 25.41
CA THR A 195 18.38 -4.70 26.85
C THR A 195 19.82 -4.64 27.38
N ARG A 196 20.80 -4.93 26.52
CA ARG A 196 22.24 -5.05 26.84
C ARG A 196 22.97 -3.71 27.02
N GLY A 197 22.35 -2.58 26.70
CA GLY A 197 22.97 -1.26 26.86
C GLY A 197 22.61 -0.28 25.75
N ARG A 198 23.35 0.84 25.68
CA ARG A 198 23.23 1.86 24.62
C ARG A 198 24.12 1.48 23.44
N ILE A 199 23.69 0.46 22.70
CA ILE A 199 24.38 -0.01 21.49
C ILE A 199 23.53 0.43 20.30
N PHE A 200 24.12 1.25 19.44
CA PHE A 200 23.48 1.81 18.26
C PHE A 200 24.07 1.19 17.01
N HIS A 201 23.22 0.78 16.08
CA HIS A 201 23.65 0.27 14.79
C HIS A 201 23.79 1.43 13.80
N ILE A 202 24.90 1.42 13.06
CA ILE A 202 25.19 2.36 11.99
C ILE A 202 25.15 1.56 10.69
N ASN A 203 24.32 1.97 9.73
CA ASN A 203 24.07 1.20 8.50
C ASN A 203 25.15 1.46 7.44
N GLY A 204 25.81 2.61 7.50
CA GLY A 204 26.89 3.00 6.59
C GLY A 204 27.93 3.83 7.33
N ILE A 205 29.21 3.57 7.07
CA ILE A 205 30.32 4.29 7.74
C ILE A 205 30.29 5.79 7.44
N ASP A 206 29.76 6.16 6.29
CA ASP A 206 29.52 7.53 5.85
C ASP A 206 28.55 8.27 6.78
N GLN A 207 27.66 7.61 7.50
CA GLN A 207 26.83 8.28 8.51
C GLN A 207 27.64 8.85 9.70
N LEU A 208 28.95 8.56 9.77
CA LEU A 208 29.85 9.03 10.81
C LEU A 208 30.83 10.12 10.36
N ASP A 209 30.89 10.47 9.06
CA ASP A 209 31.74 11.59 8.66
C ASP A 209 31.01 12.92 8.76
N ASN A 210 31.79 13.96 9.06
CA ASN A 210 31.31 15.33 9.08
C ASN A 210 30.76 15.77 7.71
N PRO A 211 29.77 16.67 7.69
CA PRO A 211 29.41 17.39 6.46
C PRO A 211 30.60 18.26 6.00
N GLU A 212 30.65 18.60 4.71
CA GLU A 212 31.79 19.32 4.10
C GLU A 212 32.19 20.60 4.85
N ASN A 213 31.23 21.29 5.47
CA ASN A 213 31.44 22.56 6.16
C ASN A 213 30.73 22.61 7.52
N GLY A 214 30.94 21.62 8.37
CA GLY A 214 30.36 21.62 9.72
C GLY A 214 30.70 20.39 10.54
N ASP A 215 30.08 20.31 11.72
CA ASP A 215 30.26 19.19 12.65
C ASP A 215 29.08 18.23 12.59
N LEU A 216 29.37 16.94 12.72
CA LEU A 216 28.36 15.91 12.96
C LEU A 216 28.14 15.73 14.47
N PHE A 217 26.88 15.81 14.88
CA PHE A 217 26.43 15.43 16.22
C PHE A 217 25.69 14.11 16.19
N PHE A 218 25.79 13.35 17.27
CA PHE A 218 25.09 12.08 17.42
C PHE A 218 24.06 12.15 18.54
N PHE A 219 22.80 11.88 18.23
CA PHE A 219 21.75 11.77 19.23
C PHE A 219 21.27 10.32 19.34
N GLY A 220 21.56 9.69 20.49
CA GLY A 220 21.19 8.30 20.76
C GLY A 220 20.12 8.19 21.84
N VAL A 221 19.00 7.52 21.53
CA VAL A 221 17.95 7.21 22.50
C VAL A 221 17.75 5.71 22.69
N ARG A 222 17.58 5.28 23.94
CA ARG A 222 17.16 3.92 24.26
C ARG A 222 15.66 3.89 24.52
N LEU A 223 14.93 3.14 23.71
CA LEU A 223 13.49 2.93 23.87
C LEU A 223 13.23 1.62 24.61
N ARG A 224 12.24 1.62 25.50
CA ARG A 224 11.78 0.43 26.20
C ARG A 224 10.33 0.17 25.79
N ALA A 225 10.05 -1.05 25.34
CA ALA A 225 8.67 -1.47 25.14
C ALA A 225 7.98 -1.62 26.50
N LEU A 226 6.75 -1.12 26.62
CA LEU A 226 5.92 -1.43 27.76
C LEU A 226 5.45 -2.89 27.65
N PRO A 227 5.38 -3.65 28.76
CA PRO A 227 4.75 -4.95 28.74
C PRO A 227 3.28 -4.82 28.35
N THR A 228 2.84 -5.65 27.40
CA THR A 228 1.44 -5.81 26.96
C THR A 228 0.66 -6.66 27.93
#